data_AF-A0A060BYM9-F1
#
_entry.id   AF-A0A060BYM9-F1
#
_cell.length_a   1.000
_cell.length_b   1.000
_cell.length_c   1.000
_cell.angle_alpha   90.00
_cell.angle_beta   90.00
_cell.angle_gamma   90.00
#
_symmetry.space_group_name_H-M   'P 1'
#
loop_
_entity.id
_entity.type
_entity.pdbx_description
1 polymer ?
#
loop_
_entity_poly.entity_id
_entity_poly.type
_entity_poly.pdbx_seq_one_letter_code
_entity_poly.pdbx_strand_id
1 'polypeptide(L)'
;GINCDPDAQLMVWFGRTVAIDAITLFTRADFPHDAWWTEATITLSDGWTKTFPLKKTGAGQNFTFESRKTEWARFEKLIKADDPSPFPALTQIEIWGRDS
;
A
#
# COMPACT_ATOMS: atom_id res chain seq x y z
N GLY A 1 -6.78 -8.94 4.34
CA GLY A 1 -5.47 -9.40 4.80
C GLY A 1 -4.75 -10.08 3.65
N ILE A 2 -3.63 -10.75 3.92
CA ILE A 2 -2.76 -11.40 2.92
C ILE A 2 -2.81 -12.94 2.95
N ASN A 3 -3.75 -13.53 3.70
CA ASN A 3 -3.86 -15.00 3.87
C ASN A 3 -2.54 -15.69 4.27
N CYS A 4 -1.74 -15.04 5.13
CA CYS A 4 -0.40 -15.49 5.55
C CYS A 4 0.61 -15.70 4.41
N ASP A 5 0.35 -15.17 3.22
CA ASP A 5 1.29 -15.17 2.11
C ASP A 5 2.17 -13.91 2.19
N PRO A 6 3.48 -14.04 2.50
CA PRO A 6 4.39 -12.90 2.58
C PRO A 6 4.62 -12.23 1.22
N ASP A 7 4.33 -12.94 0.13
CA ASP A 7 4.47 -12.47 -1.24
C ASP A 7 3.14 -11.99 -1.84
N ALA A 8 2.09 -11.85 -1.02
CA ALA A 8 0.80 -11.35 -1.48
C ALA A 8 0.93 -9.95 -2.11
N GLN A 9 0.26 -9.80 -3.25
CA GLN A 9 0.26 -8.56 -4.01
C GLN A 9 -1.16 -8.09 -4.27
N LEU A 10 -1.34 -6.77 -4.30
CA LEU A 10 -2.57 -6.14 -4.75
C LEU A 10 -2.25 -5.20 -5.91
N MET A 11 -2.90 -5.44 -7.05
CA MET A 11 -2.67 -4.69 -8.27
C MET A 11 -3.94 -3.91 -8.65
N VAL A 12 -3.76 -2.62 -8.89
CA VAL A 12 -4.82 -1.71 -9.35
C VAL A 12 -4.52 -1.30 -10.77
N TRP A 13 -5.41 -1.66 -11.70
CA TRP A 13 -5.36 -1.23 -13.09
C TRP A 13 -6.26 -0.02 -13.26
N PHE A 14 -5.73 1.09 -13.77
CA PHE A 14 -6.51 2.31 -13.96
C PHE A 14 -7.36 2.29 -15.24
N GLY A 15 -7.13 1.31 -16.12
CA GLY A 15 -7.79 1.20 -17.43
C GLY A 15 -7.32 2.22 -18.46
N ARG A 16 -6.41 3.12 -18.08
CA ARG A 16 -5.78 4.16 -18.91
C ARG A 16 -4.52 4.67 -18.21
N THR A 17 -3.70 5.40 -18.95
CA THR A 17 -2.58 6.14 -18.35
C THR A 17 -3.10 7.30 -17.49
N VAL A 18 -2.61 7.39 -16.27
CA VAL A 18 -2.86 8.49 -15.33
C VAL A 18 -1.55 9.01 -14.76
N ALA A 19 -1.51 10.24 -14.27
CA ALA A 19 -0.37 10.78 -13.55
C ALA A 19 -0.66 10.78 -12.05
N ILE A 20 0.07 9.98 -11.27
CA ILE A 20 -0.12 9.85 -9.81
C ILE A 20 1.08 10.43 -9.06
N ASP A 21 0.84 11.01 -7.90
CA ASP A 21 1.86 11.66 -7.06
C ASP A 21 1.69 11.42 -5.56
N ALA A 22 0.59 10.78 -5.15
CA ALA A 22 0.36 10.43 -3.77
C ALA A 22 -0.45 9.15 -3.59
N ILE A 23 -0.21 8.48 -2.47
CA ILE A 23 -0.97 7.33 -2.00
C ILE A 23 -1.30 7.49 -0.53
N THR A 24 -2.50 7.04 -0.15
CA THR A 24 -2.91 6.95 1.26
C THR A 24 -3.28 5.51 1.59
N LEU A 25 -2.69 4.97 2.64
CA LEU A 25 -2.96 3.61 3.12
C LEU A 25 -3.73 3.65 4.44
N PHE A 26 -4.77 2.84 4.53
CA PHE A 26 -5.56 2.63 5.75
C PHE A 26 -5.51 1.16 6.15
N THR A 27 -5.07 0.90 7.38
CA THR A 27 -5.03 -0.43 7.98
C THR A 27 -6.10 -0.56 9.06
N ARG A 28 -6.60 -1.78 9.27
CA ARG A 28 -7.40 -2.09 10.46
C ARG A 28 -6.50 -1.97 11.69
N ALA A 29 -7.05 -1.49 12.79
CA ALA A 29 -6.31 -1.17 14.00
C ALA A 29 -7.06 -1.59 15.28
N ASP A 30 -7.69 -2.77 15.26
CA ASP A 30 -8.27 -3.38 16.45
C ASP A 30 -7.17 -4.12 17.24
N PHE A 31 -6.35 -3.36 17.94
CA PHE A 31 -5.25 -3.94 18.73
C PHE A 31 -5.73 -4.38 20.12
N PRO A 32 -5.23 -5.51 20.67
CA PRO A 32 -4.12 -6.33 20.17
C PRO A 32 -4.52 -7.45 19.19
N HIS A 33 -5.79 -7.54 18.78
CA HIS A 33 -6.28 -8.61 17.91
C HIS A 33 -5.68 -8.56 16.50
N ASP A 34 -5.42 -7.35 16.00
CA ASP A 34 -4.82 -7.10 14.69
C ASP A 34 -3.30 -7.07 14.72
N ALA A 35 -2.72 -7.51 13.60
CA ALA A 35 -1.36 -7.15 13.24
C ALA A 35 -1.36 -5.94 12.29
N TRP A 36 -0.18 -5.45 11.96
CA TRP A 36 0.01 -4.36 11.02
C TRP A 36 1.24 -4.60 10.15
N TRP A 37 1.38 -3.84 9.07
CA TRP A 37 2.59 -3.84 8.26
C TRP A 37 3.51 -2.70 8.68
N THR A 38 4.80 -2.96 8.83
CA THR A 38 5.82 -1.92 9.07
C THR A 38 6.22 -1.22 7.79
N GLU A 39 6.08 -1.88 6.64
CA GLU A 39 6.49 -1.37 5.34
C GLU A 39 5.56 -1.88 4.24
N ALA A 40 5.40 -1.07 3.19
CA ALA A 40 4.76 -1.47 1.94
C ALA A 40 5.56 -0.91 0.76
N THR A 41 5.74 -1.71 -0.28
CA THR A 41 6.36 -1.27 -1.53
C THR A 41 5.30 -1.09 -2.60
N ILE A 42 5.37 0.01 -3.34
CA ILE A 42 4.63 0.19 -4.60
C ILE A 42 5.60 0.01 -5.76
N THR A 43 5.14 -0.69 -6.78
CA THR A 43 5.75 -0.73 -8.11
C THR A 43 4.74 -0.23 -9.15
N LEU A 44 5.19 0.59 -10.09
CA LEU A 44 4.39 1.15 -11.17
C LEU A 44 4.69 0.47 -12.50
N SER A 45 3.88 0.79 -13.52
CA SER A 45 3.99 0.20 -14.87
C SER A 45 5.32 0.45 -15.59
N ASP A 46 6.05 1.51 -15.24
CA ASP A 46 7.40 1.80 -15.74
C ASP A 46 8.50 1.04 -14.98
N GLY A 47 8.14 0.23 -13.98
CA GLY A 47 9.05 -0.46 -13.07
C GLY A 47 9.58 0.42 -11.94
N TRP A 48 9.17 1.69 -11.85
CA TRP A 48 9.53 2.52 -10.70
C TRP A 48 8.97 1.93 -9.43
N THR A 49 9.79 1.93 -8.38
CA THR A 49 9.43 1.37 -7.09
C THR A 49 9.73 2.33 -5.96
N LYS A 50 8.90 2.30 -4.92
CA LYS A 50 9.12 3.05 -3.68
C LYS A 50 8.57 2.29 -2.48
N THR A 51 9.37 2.22 -1.42
CA THR A 51 8.97 1.66 -0.13
C THR A 51 8.56 2.77 0.82
N PHE A 52 7.46 2.54 1.54
CA PHE A 52 6.90 3.46 2.51
C PHE A 52 6.91 2.81 3.90
N PRO A 53 7.50 3.47 4.91
CA PRO A 53 7.36 3.03 6.29
C PRO A 53 5.95 3.35 6.77
N LEU A 54 5.30 2.35 7.35
CA LEU A 54 3.99 2.46 7.96
C LEU A 54 4.12 2.62 9.47
N LYS A 55 3.04 3.04 10.10
CA LYS A 55 2.88 3.21 11.54
C LYS A 55 1.73 2.33 12.03
N LYS A 56 1.82 1.91 13.29
CA LYS A 56 0.77 1.16 13.98
C LYS A 56 -0.41 2.08 14.30
N THR A 57 -1.30 2.29 13.33
CA THR A 57 -2.45 3.20 13.43
C THR A 57 -3.56 2.79 12.47
N GLY A 58 -4.80 3.20 12.78
CA GLY A 58 -5.94 3.10 11.86
C GLY A 58 -6.18 4.37 11.03
N ALA A 59 -5.41 5.44 11.29
CA ALA A 59 -5.49 6.69 10.53
C ALA A 59 -4.89 6.52 9.12
N GLY A 60 -5.36 7.33 8.17
CA GLY A 60 -4.80 7.38 6.82
C GLY A 60 -3.33 7.81 6.83
N GLN A 61 -2.49 6.99 6.22
CA GLN A 61 -1.04 7.22 6.12
C GLN A 61 -0.72 7.69 4.71
N ASN A 62 -0.54 8.99 4.56
CA ASN A 62 -0.32 9.65 3.28
C ASN A 62 1.18 9.73 2.93
N PHE A 63 1.51 9.40 1.68
CA PHE A 63 2.86 9.49 1.14
C PHE A 63 2.83 10.14 -0.24
N THR A 64 3.67 11.17 -0.41
CA THR A 64 3.84 11.86 -1.69
C THR A 64 5.15 11.46 -2.37
N PHE A 65 5.20 11.63 -3.68
CA PHE A 65 6.35 11.39 -4.54
C PHE A 65 6.27 12.23 -5.81
N GLU A 66 7.36 12.26 -6.57
CA GLU A 66 7.37 12.93 -7.87
C GLU A 66 6.30 12.32 -8.78
N SER A 67 5.53 13.17 -9.47
CA SER A 67 4.43 12.72 -10.33
C SER A 67 4.91 11.75 -11.41
N ARG A 68 4.23 10.61 -11.55
CA ARG A 68 4.57 9.56 -12.52
C ARG A 68 3.37 9.14 -13.34
N LYS A 69 3.60 8.98 -14.65
CA LYS A 69 2.63 8.40 -15.57
C LYS A 69 2.65 6.89 -15.44
N THR A 70 1.48 6.30 -15.24
CA THR A 70 1.36 4.85 -15.07
C THR A 70 -0.01 4.33 -15.48
N GLU A 71 -0.07 3.06 -15.86
CA GLU A 71 -1.30 2.33 -16.21
C GLU A 71 -1.80 1.44 -15.06
N TRP A 72 -0.91 1.09 -14.13
CA TRP A 72 -1.21 0.25 -12.98
C TRP A 72 -0.28 0.55 -11.80
N ALA A 73 -0.76 0.33 -10.60
CA ALA A 73 0.04 0.33 -9.38
C ALA A 73 -0.08 -1.03 -8.68
N ARG A 74 1.06 -1.58 -8.26
CA ARG A 74 1.12 -2.85 -7.54
C ARG A 74 1.69 -2.62 -6.15
N PHE A 75 0.92 -2.96 -5.14
CA PHE A 75 1.35 -3.03 -3.75
C PHE A 75 1.90 -4.43 -3.50
N GLU A 76 3.14 -4.49 -3.05
CA GLU A 76 3.89 -5.72 -2.82
C GLU A 76 4.83 -5.55 -1.63
N LYS A 77 5.49 -6.64 -1.21
CA LYS A 77 6.43 -6.66 -0.08
C LYS A 77 5.82 -6.00 1.16
N LEU A 78 4.61 -6.44 1.51
CA LEU A 78 3.90 -5.97 2.69
C LEU A 78 4.51 -6.64 3.93
N ILE A 79 5.47 -5.98 4.56
CA ILE A 79 6.26 -6.55 5.66
C ILE A 79 5.45 -6.47 6.95
N LYS A 80 4.98 -7.63 7.42
CA LYS A 80 4.23 -7.74 8.69
C LYS A 80 5.15 -7.40 9.86
N ALA A 81 4.64 -6.66 10.84
CA ALA A 81 5.34 -6.43 12.09
C ALA A 81 5.59 -7.74 12.86
N ASP A 82 6.67 -7.75 13.63
CA ASP A 82 6.94 -8.80 14.62
C ASP A 82 6.02 -8.60 15.84
N ASP A 83 4.77 -9.04 15.68
CA ASP A 83 3.73 -9.01 16.70
C ASP A 83 3.00 -10.37 16.76
N PRO A 84 2.38 -10.71 17.92
CA PRO A 84 1.80 -12.04 18.13
C PRO A 84 0.53 -12.29 17.30
N SER A 85 -0.13 -11.25 16.79
CA SER A 85 -1.26 -11.43 15.89
C SER A 85 -0.76 -11.84 14.50
N PRO A 86 -1.37 -12.81 13.82
CA PRO A 86 -0.96 -13.18 12.47
C PRO A 86 -1.64 -12.34 11.37
N PHE A 87 -2.60 -11.48 11.73
CA PHE A 87 -3.57 -10.94 10.77
C PHE A 87 -3.43 -9.43 10.54
N PRO A 88 -2.55 -8.98 9.62
CA PRO A 88 -2.58 -7.60 9.17
C PRO A 88 -3.71 -7.43 8.15
N ALA A 89 -4.42 -6.31 8.25
CA ALA A 89 -5.59 -6.04 7.41
C ALA A 89 -5.54 -4.62 6.85
N LEU A 90 -5.77 -4.55 5.54
CA LEU A 90 -5.95 -3.32 4.77
C LEU A 90 -7.45 -3.05 4.69
N THR A 91 -7.87 -1.81 4.94
CA THR A 91 -9.27 -1.39 4.82
C THR A 91 -9.51 -0.56 3.57
N GLN A 92 -8.55 0.30 3.21
CA GLN A 92 -8.67 1.20 2.06
C GLN A 92 -7.30 1.58 1.51
N ILE A 93 -7.26 1.79 0.19
CA ILE A 93 -6.15 2.41 -0.53
C ILE A 93 -6.74 3.57 -1.31
N GLU A 94 -6.06 4.70 -1.24
CA GLU A 94 -6.30 5.82 -2.15
C GLU A 94 -5.05 6.04 -3.00
N ILE A 95 -5.26 6.28 -4.28
CA ILE A 95 -4.22 6.66 -5.23
C ILE A 95 -4.66 7.98 -5.84
N TRP A 96 -3.89 9.03 -5.56
CA TRP A 96 -4.22 10.40 -5.92
C TRP A 96 -3.35 10.87 -7.09
N GLY A 97 -3.95 11.70 -7.93
CA GLY A 97 -3.33 12.18 -9.14
C GLY A 97 -4.31 12.91 -10.04
N ARG A 98 -3.95 13.01 -11.31
CA ARG A 98 -4.72 13.69 -12.36
C ARG A 98 -4.65 12.91 -13.67
N ASP A 99 -5.51 13.30 -14.59
CA ASP A 99 -5.43 12.86 -15.97
C ASP A 99 -4.08 13.26 -16.58
N SER A 100 -3.51 12.34 -17.36
CA SER A 100 -2.14 12.43 -17.89
C SER A 100 -1.98 13.40 -19.05
#